data_AF-A0AA87ZDA0-F1
#
_entry.id   AF-A0AA87ZDA0-F1
#
_cell.length_a   1.000
_cell.length_b   1.000
_cell.length_c   1.000
_cell.angle_alpha   90.00
_cell.angle_beta   90.00
_cell.angle_gamma   90.00
#
_symmetry.space_group_name_H-M   'P 1'
#
loop_
_entity.id
_entity.type
_entity.pdbx_description
1 polymer ?
#
loop_
_entity_poly.entity_id
_entity_poly.type
_entity_poly.pdbx_seq_one_letter_code
_entity_poly.pdbx_strand_id
1 'polypeptide(L)' 'MAYVDSKGRSGGLALLWRDVWQVRFRSSSCSHIDVDVVSDSGDQWQFTGFYGPPKKKARRHAWDLL' A
#
# COMPACT_ATOMS: atom_id res chain seq x y z
N MET A 1 7.05 -6.02 8.32
CA MET A 1 7.13 -4.75 7.57
C MET A 1 7.29 -5.04 6.09
N ALA A 2 6.74 -4.20 5.22
CA ALA A 2 6.92 -4.26 3.77
C ALA A 2 7.28 -2.86 3.27
N TYR A 3 8.12 -2.76 2.26
CA TYR A 3 8.49 -1.48 1.65
C TYR A 3 8.59 -1.58 0.13
N VAL A 4 8.38 -0.45 -0.52
CA VAL A 4 8.63 -0.26 -1.95
C VAL A 4 9.69 0.82 -2.08
N ASP A 5 10.79 0.49 -2.75
CA ASP A 5 11.88 1.41 -2.99
C ASP A 5 11.44 2.65 -3.76
N SER A 6 12.06 3.78 -3.41
CA SER A 6 11.94 5.00 -4.19
C SER A 6 12.53 4.81 -5.59
N LYS A 7 11.86 5.34 -6.61
CA LYS A 7 12.44 5.48 -7.95
C LYS A 7 13.06 6.87 -8.11
N GLY A 8 14.39 6.95 -8.02
CA GLY A 8 15.13 8.20 -8.14
C GLY A 8 14.93 9.12 -6.93
N ARG A 9 14.46 10.35 -7.15
CA ARG A 9 14.18 11.34 -6.08
C ARG A 9 12.75 11.29 -5.55
N SER A 10 11.97 10.26 -5.89
CA SER A 10 10.63 10.07 -5.33
C SER A 10 10.70 9.66 -3.86
N GLY A 11 9.59 9.80 -3.13
CA GLY A 11 9.43 9.07 -1.87
C GLY A 11 9.43 7.55 -2.11
N GLY A 12 9.64 6.78 -1.05
CA GLY A 12 9.35 5.34 -0.97
C GLY A 12 8.08 5.09 -0.17
N LEU A 13 7.56 3.86 -0.23
CA LEU A 13 6.41 3.44 0.58
C LEU A 13 6.84 2.44 1.63
N ALA A 14 6.31 2.60 2.84
CA ALA A 14 6.49 1.66 3.92
C ALA A 14 5.14 1.31 4.54
N LEU A 15 4.89 0.02 4.70
CA LEU A 15 3.75 -0.53 5.43
C LEU A 15 4.27 -1.23 6.68
N LEU A 16 3.80 -0.75 7.84
CA LEU A 16 4.08 -1.31 9.15
C LEU A 16 2.79 -1.88 9.74
N TRP A 17 2.91 -2.98 10.46
CA TRP A 17 1.79 -3.63 11.13
C TRP A 17 2.29 -4.28 12.42
N ARG A 18 1.35 -4.64 13.30
CA ARG A 18 1.65 -5.35 14.55
C ARG A 18 1.96 -6.81 14.25
N ASP A 19 2.93 -7.39 14.95
CA ASP A 19 3.34 -8.79 14.74
C ASP A 19 2.23 -9.82 14.99
N VAL A 20 1.19 -9.44 15.74
CA VAL A 20 0.00 -10.26 15.98
C VAL A 20 -0.90 -10.40 14.76
N TRP A 21 -0.69 -9.61 13.70
CA TRP A 21 -1.47 -9.68 12.46
C TRP A 21 -0.71 -10.43 11.39
N GLN A 22 -1.40 -11.34 10.70
CA GLN A 22 -0.85 -11.99 9.51
C GLN A 22 -1.14 -11.12 8.30
N VAL A 23 -0.08 -10.68 7.62
CA VAL A 23 -0.20 -9.86 6.40
C VAL A 23 0.35 -10.65 5.23
N ARG A 24 -0.48 -10.84 4.20
CA ARG A 24 -0.12 -11.50 2.94
C ARG A 24 -0.09 -10.48 1.83
N PHE A 25 1.01 -10.44 1.12
CA PHE A 25 1.21 -9.48 0.06
C PHE A 25 0.45 -9.88 -1.21
N ARG A 26 -0.28 -8.94 -1.82
CA ARG A 26 -0.97 -9.15 -3.10
C ARG A 26 -0.22 -8.51 -4.25
N SER A 27 -0.03 -7.19 -4.16
CA SER A 27 0.65 -6.43 -5.22
C SER A 27 1.22 -5.11 -4.68
N SER A 28 2.16 -4.53 -5.42
CA SER A 28 2.60 -3.15 -5.18
C SER A 28 3.07 -2.48 -6.45
N SER A 29 3.05 -1.15 -6.43
CA SER A 29 3.77 -0.30 -7.36
C SER A 29 4.48 0.83 -6.62
N CYS A 30 5.18 1.69 -7.34
CA CYS A 30 5.73 2.92 -6.75
C CYS A 30 4.68 3.88 -6.18
N SER A 31 3.39 3.63 -6.42
CA SER A 31 2.27 4.45 -5.94
C SER A 31 1.27 3.67 -5.09
N HIS A 32 1.42 2.37 -4.86
CA HIS A 32 0.51 1.64 -3.97
C HIS A 32 1.13 0.38 -3.36
N ILE A 33 0.53 -0.07 -2.25
CA ILE A 33 0.75 -1.38 -1.64
C ILE A 33 -0.63 -1.99 -1.38
N ASP A 34 -0.83 -3.23 -1.79
CA ASP A 34 -2.06 -3.99 -1.57
C ASP A 34 -1.76 -5.32 -0.86
N VAL A 35 -2.47 -5.58 0.24
CA VAL A 35 -2.27 -6.75 1.11
C VAL A 35 -3.58 -7.29 1.65
N ASP A 36 -3.63 -8.60 1.87
CA ASP A 36 -4.65 -9.25 2.70
C ASP A 36 -4.16 -9.27 4.15
N VAL A 37 -5.04 -8.92 5.09
CA VAL A 37 -4.74 -8.87 6.52
C VAL A 37 -5.67 -9.80 7.27
N VAL A 38 -5.10 -10.60 8.16
CA VAL A 38 -5.82 -11.37 9.18
C VAL A 38 -5.46 -10.80 10.54
N SER A 39 -6.44 -10.26 11.26
CA SER A 39 -6.26 -9.75 12.62
C SER A 39 -6.01 -10.88 13.62
N ASP A 40 -5.65 -10.50 14.83
CA ASP A 40 -5.55 -11.41 15.98
C ASP A 40 -6.90 -12.03 16.38
N SER A 41 -8.02 -11.35 16.13
CA SER A 41 -9.38 -11.89 16.26
C SER A 41 -9.78 -12.88 15.16
N GLY A 42 -8.97 -13.01 14.09
CA GLY A 42 -9.26 -13.84 12.92
C GLY A 42 -10.08 -13.13 11.84
N ASP A 43 -10.40 -11.83 12.02
CA ASP A 43 -11.09 -11.04 11.01
C ASP A 43 -10.18 -10.83 9.79
N GLN A 44 -10.76 -11.03 8.61
CA GLN A 44 -10.04 -10.91 7.34
C GLN A 44 -10.52 -9.69 6.57
N TRP A 45 -9.57 -8.87 6.13
CA TRP A 45 -9.85 -7.66 5.36
C TRP A 45 -8.69 -7.34 4.43
N GLN A 46 -8.97 -6.56 3.40
CA GLN A 46 -7.98 -6.11 2.43
C GLN A 46 -7.56 -4.67 2.76
N PHE A 47 -6.25 -4.42 2.75
CA PHE A 47 -5.68 -3.09 2.87
C PHE A 47 -5.03 -2.67 1.55
N THR A 48 -5.47 -1.53 1.03
CA THR A 48 -4.80 -0.88 -0.11
C THR A 48 -4.33 0.51 0.33
N GLY A 49 -3.01 0.67 0.45
CA GLY A 49 -2.37 1.96 0.71
C GLY A 49 -1.98 2.63 -0.60
N PHE A 50 -2.55 3.79 -0.89
CA PHE A 50 -2.27 4.53 -2.12
C PHE A 50 -1.47 5.81 -1.88
N TYR A 51 -0.40 6.00 -2.63
CA TYR A 51 0.41 7.19 -2.66
C TYR A 51 0.21 7.92 -3.99
N GLY A 52 -0.66 8.92 -3.95
CA GLY A 52 -1.07 9.64 -5.14
C GLY A 52 0.03 10.50 -5.75
N PRO A 53 -0.07 10.78 -7.07
CA PRO A 53 0.89 11.62 -7.76
C PRO A 53 0.92 13.04 -7.17
N PRO A 54 2.11 13.69 -7.17
CA PRO A 54 2.27 15.03 -6.61
C PRO A 54 1.44 16.08 -7.35
N LYS A 55 1.21 15.87 -8.66
CA LYS A 55 0.37 16.74 -9.49
C LYS A 55 -1.11 16.52 -9.20
N LYS A 56 -1.79 17.56 -8.66
CA LYS A 56 -3.23 17.52 -8.32
C LYS A 56 -4.13 16.99 -9.45
N LYS A 57 -3.87 17.40 -10.70
CA LYS A 57 -4.65 16.97 -11.88
C LYS A 57 -4.58 15.46 -12.13
N ALA A 58 -3.49 14.81 -11.75
CA ALA A 58 -3.32 13.37 -11.94
C ALA A 58 -3.93 12.54 -10.79
N ARG A 59 -4.30 13.15 -9.67
CA ARG A 59 -4.81 12.42 -8.49
C ARG A 59 -6.11 11.69 -8.77
N ARG A 60 -7.04 12.30 -9.53
CA ARG A 60 -8.32 11.67 -9.90
C ARG A 60 -8.08 10.40 -10.71
N HIS A 61 -7.31 10.51 -11.79
CA HIS A 61 -6.96 9.38 -12.65
C HIS A 61 -6.20 8.26 -11.93
N ALA A 62 -5.47 8.60 -10.87
CA ALA A 62 -4.69 7.61 -10.13
C ALA A 62 -5.57 6.73 -9.21
N TRP A 63 -6.75 7.23 -8.80
CA TRP A 63 -7.77 6.41 -8.13
C TRP A 63 -8.49 5.47 -9.10
N ASP A 64 -8.63 5.84 -10.38
CA ASP A 64 -9.27 5.00 -11.39
C ASP A 64 -8.43 3.77 -11.79
N LEU A 65 -7.18 3.67 -11.30
CA LEU A 65 -6.24 2.59 -11.60
C LEU A 65 -6.16 1.52 -10.51
N LEU A 66 -6.93 1.67 -9.43
CA LEU A 66 -7.12 0.68 -8.36
C LEU A 66 -8.40 -0.12 -8.61
#